data_AF-A0A067GSW1-F1
#
_entry.id   AF-A0A067GSW1-F1
#
_cell.length_a   1.000
_cell.length_b   1.000
_cell.length_c   1.000
_cell.angle_alpha   90.00
_cell.angle_beta   90.00
_cell.angle_gamma   90.00
#
_symmetry.space_group_name_H-M   'P 1'
#
loop_
_entity.id
_entity.type
_entity.pdbx_description
1 polymer ?
#
loop_
_entity_poly.entity_id
_entity_poly.type
_entity_poly.pdbx_seq_one_letter_code
_entity_poly.pdbx_strand_id
1 'polypeptide(L)'
;MVKGPGLYSEIGKKARDLLYKDYQSDHKFTVTTYTSAGVAITSSGVKKGELFLADVSTQLKNKNITTDVKVDTNSNLFTTITVDEPAPGLKSIFSFIVPDQRSGKVELQYQHEYAGISTGIGFTANPIVNFSGVVGNNSVALGTDLSFDTATGNFTKCNAGLSYTHTDLIASLT
;
A
#
# COMPACT_ATOMS: atom_id res chain seq x y z
N MET A 1 4.22 0.16 24.87
CA MET A 1 3.11 0.36 23.92
C MET A 1 2.88 -0.96 23.21
N VAL A 2 1.74 -1.61 23.46
CA VAL A 2 1.38 -2.83 22.74
C VAL A 2 1.24 -2.43 21.27
N LYS A 3 2.09 -2.98 20.39
CA LYS A 3 1.89 -2.85 18.94
C LYS A 3 0.57 -3.55 18.60
N GLY A 4 -0.29 -2.89 17.84
CA GLY A 4 -1.52 -3.50 17.34
C GLY A 4 -1.24 -4.56 16.27
N PRO A 5 -2.26 -5.33 15.87
CA PRO A 5 -2.12 -6.42 14.90
C PRO A 5 -1.76 -5.95 13.47
N GLY A 6 -1.75 -4.64 13.21
CA GLY A 6 -1.49 -4.05 11.90
C GLY A 6 -2.69 -4.14 10.96
N LEU A 7 -2.46 -3.95 9.67
CA LEU A 7 -3.47 -4.06 8.61
C LEU A 7 -3.45 -5.45 7.98
N TYR A 8 -4.52 -5.82 7.27
CA TYR A 8 -4.60 -7.12 6.61
C TYR A 8 -3.43 -7.36 5.65
N SER A 9 -3.02 -6.31 4.93
CA SER A 9 -1.89 -6.33 4.00
C SER A 9 -0.53 -6.66 4.64
N GLU A 10 -0.43 -6.55 5.97
CA GLU A 10 0.78 -6.88 6.73
C GLU A 10 0.82 -8.35 7.15
N ILE A 11 -0.31 -9.08 7.10
CA ILE A 11 -0.33 -10.54 7.34
C ILE A 11 0.49 -11.22 6.25
N GLY A 12 1.50 -12.00 6.65
CA GLY A 12 2.42 -12.68 5.72
C GLY A 12 3.41 -11.76 5.00
N LYS A 13 3.38 -10.44 5.21
CA LYS A 13 4.26 -9.50 4.50
C LYS A 13 5.74 -9.78 4.75
N LYS A 14 6.15 -10.11 5.98
CA LYS A 14 7.56 -10.42 6.28
C LYS A 14 8.07 -11.62 5.47
N ALA A 15 7.28 -12.69 5.39
CA ALA A 15 7.64 -13.87 4.60
C ALA A 15 7.66 -13.54 3.10
N ARG A 16 6.67 -12.79 2.61
CA ARG A 16 6.62 -12.34 1.21
C ARG A 16 7.79 -11.43 0.85
N ASP A 17 8.18 -10.53 1.76
CA ASP A 17 9.30 -9.63 1.56
C ASP A 17 10.62 -10.41 1.49
N LEU A 18 10.82 -11.43 2.33
CA LEU A 18 12.01 -12.28 2.25
C LEU A 18 12.13 -13.03 0.91
N LEU A 19 11.00 -13.43 0.32
CA LEU A 19 10.97 -14.20 -0.92
C LEU A 19 11.06 -13.32 -2.18
N TYR A 20 10.43 -12.14 -2.15
CA TYR A 20 10.18 -11.35 -3.36
C TYR A 20 10.70 -9.92 -3.31
N LYS A 21 11.05 -9.38 -2.14
CA LYS A 21 11.51 -8.00 -2.05
C LYS A 21 12.84 -7.86 -2.78
N ASP A 22 12.89 -6.89 -3.68
CA ASP A 22 14.06 -6.59 -4.52
C ASP A 22 14.51 -7.76 -5.43
N TYR A 23 13.78 -8.87 -5.44
CA TYR A 23 14.03 -9.98 -6.37
C TYR A 23 13.56 -9.58 -7.76
N GLN A 24 14.51 -9.47 -8.69
CA GLN A 24 14.22 -9.15 -10.08
C GLN A 24 15.18 -9.92 -10.99
N SER A 25 14.64 -10.63 -11.97
CA SER A 25 15.44 -11.39 -12.95
C SER A 25 16.07 -10.48 -14.02
N ASP A 26 15.53 -9.27 -14.18
CA ASP A 26 15.92 -8.27 -15.18
C ASP A 26 16.97 -7.29 -14.65
N HIS A 27 17.74 -6.66 -15.56
CA HIS A 27 18.70 -5.61 -15.17
C HIS A 27 17.95 -4.35 -14.71
N LYS A 28 18.09 -4.01 -13.43
CA LYS A 28 17.55 -2.81 -12.81
C LYS A 28 18.68 -1.90 -12.33
N PHE A 29 18.58 -0.63 -12.71
CA PHE A 29 19.42 0.43 -12.21
C PHE A 29 18.55 1.42 -11.45
N THR A 30 18.92 1.79 -10.23
CA THR A 30 18.15 2.73 -9.40
C THR A 30 19.10 3.72 -8.74
N VAL A 31 18.79 5.01 -8.87
CA VAL A 31 19.52 6.11 -8.23
C VAL A 31 18.54 6.88 -7.38
N THR A 32 18.84 6.99 -6.08
CA THR A 32 18.06 7.82 -5.15
C THR A 32 18.91 8.98 -4.66
N THR A 33 18.41 10.19 -4.89
CA THR A 33 19.03 11.43 -4.44
C THR A 33 18.16 12.06 -3.36
N TYR A 34 18.79 12.50 -2.28
CA TYR A 34 18.13 13.18 -1.18
C TYR A 34 18.53 14.66 -1.17
N THR A 35 17.54 15.54 -1.09
CA THR A 35 17.76 16.98 -0.95
C THR A 35 17.80 17.36 0.54
N SER A 36 18.45 18.48 0.86
CA SER A 36 18.50 19.04 2.23
C SER A 36 17.11 19.40 2.78
N ALA A 37 16.12 19.61 1.90
CA ALA A 37 14.73 19.87 2.25
C ALA A 37 13.92 18.59 2.54
N GLY A 38 14.54 17.40 2.49
CA GLY A 38 13.87 16.13 2.79
C GLY A 38 13.11 15.51 1.62
N VAL A 39 13.28 16.02 0.39
CA VAL A 39 12.75 15.39 -0.83
C VAL A 39 13.67 14.26 -1.25
N ALA A 40 13.11 13.07 -1.48
CA ALA A 40 13.79 11.93 -2.07
C ALA A 40 13.34 11.76 -3.53
N ILE A 41 14.28 11.83 -4.47
CA ILE A 41 14.03 11.59 -5.89
C ILE A 41 14.70 10.27 -6.25
N THR A 42 13.91 9.29 -6.67
CA THR A 42 14.35 7.96 -7.10
C THR A 42 14.09 7.80 -8.59
N SER A 43 15.16 7.71 -9.37
CA SER A 43 15.09 7.38 -10.80
C SER A 43 15.48 5.93 -10.99
N SER A 44 14.62 5.15 -11.64
CA SER A 44 14.82 3.73 -11.89
C SER A 44 14.68 3.42 -13.38
N GLY A 45 15.57 2.57 -13.88
CA GLY A 45 15.53 2.03 -15.23
C GLY A 45 15.63 0.51 -15.18
N VAL A 46 14.72 -0.17 -15.87
CA VAL A 46 14.64 -1.63 -15.96
C VAL A 46 14.68 -2.05 -17.41
N LYS A 47 15.59 -2.96 -17.75
CA LYS A 47 15.62 -3.62 -19.05
C LYS A 47 14.94 -4.98 -18.93
N LYS A 48 13.73 -5.09 -19.47
CA LYS A 48 12.94 -6.32 -19.50
C LYS A 48 12.93 -6.89 -20.92
N GLY A 49 13.84 -7.82 -21.19
CA GLY A 49 14.07 -8.31 -22.56
C GLY A 49 14.53 -7.18 -23.50
N GLU A 50 13.73 -6.87 -24.52
CA GLU A 50 13.96 -5.75 -25.45
C GLU A 50 13.32 -4.43 -25.01
N LEU A 51 12.46 -4.45 -23.99
CA LEU A 51 11.75 -3.27 -23.49
C LEU A 51 12.59 -2.55 -22.43
N PHE A 52 12.75 -1.25 -22.59
CA PHE A 52 13.33 -0.36 -21.60
C PHE A 52 12.20 0.40 -20.91
N LEU A 53 12.00 0.11 -19.62
CA LEU A 53 11.05 0.82 -18.78
C LEU A 53 11.84 1.72 -17.84
N ALA A 54 11.41 2.97 -17.73
CA ALA A 54 11.93 3.88 -16.74
C ALA A 54 10.80 4.51 -15.93
N ASP A 55 11.10 4.81 -14.68
CA ASP A 55 10.23 5.55 -13.79
C ASP A 55 11.01 6.52 -12.91
N VAL A 56 10.40 7.67 -12.63
CA VAL A 56 10.93 8.68 -11.71
C VAL A 56 9.91 8.86 -10.61
N SER A 57 10.29 8.54 -9.38
CA SER A 57 9.47 8.65 -8.18
C SER A 57 10.04 9.74 -7.28
N THR A 58 9.22 10.69 -6.87
CA THR A 58 9.58 11.78 -5.96
C THR A 58 8.71 11.68 -4.71
N GLN A 59 9.35 11.56 -3.55
CA GLN A 59 8.69 11.56 -2.25
C GLN A 59 9.07 12.83 -1.50
N LEU A 60 8.06 13.60 -1.09
CA LEU A 60 8.20 14.75 -0.22
C LEU A 60 7.48 14.45 1.09
N LYS A 61 8.22 14.43 2.18
CA LYS A 61 7.64 14.31 3.53
C LYS A 61 7.71 15.66 4.24
N ASN A 62 6.55 16.23 4.53
CA ASN A 62 6.44 17.45 5.32
C ASN A 62 5.53 17.21 6.53
N LYS A 63 6.13 17.16 7.72
CA LYS A 63 5.45 16.84 8.98
C LYS A 63 4.67 15.51 8.86
N ASN A 64 3.34 15.59 8.94
CA ASN A 64 2.41 14.48 8.89
C ASN A 64 1.86 14.21 7.48
N ILE A 65 2.28 14.96 6.46
CA ILE A 65 1.86 14.78 5.08
C ILE A 65 3.02 14.23 4.27
N THR A 66 2.79 13.12 3.56
CA THR A 66 3.72 12.55 2.59
C THR A 66 3.07 12.60 1.22
N THR A 67 3.76 13.24 0.28
CA THR A 67 3.32 13.33 -1.11
C THR A 67 4.30 12.55 -1.96
N ASP A 68 3.80 11.51 -2.61
CA ASP A 68 4.52 10.67 -3.55
C ASP A 68 4.02 10.94 -4.96
N VAL A 69 4.93 11.30 -5.86
CA VAL A 69 4.65 11.53 -7.29
C VAL A 69 5.54 10.60 -8.10
N LYS A 70 4.95 9.71 -8.88
CA LYS A 70 5.66 8.79 -9.75
C LYS A 70 5.24 9.01 -11.20
N VAL A 71 6.23 9.13 -12.07
CA VAL A 71 6.06 9.24 -13.52
C VAL A 71 6.65 8.00 -14.15
N ASP A 72 5.89 7.35 -15.02
CA ASP A 72 6.38 6.21 -15.81
C ASP A 72 6.66 6.61 -17.28
N THR A 73 7.23 5.67 -18.02
CA THR A 73 7.55 5.80 -19.45
C THR A 73 6.32 5.82 -20.35
N ASN A 74 5.14 5.45 -19.82
CA ASN A 74 3.87 5.50 -20.53
C ASN A 74 3.14 6.84 -20.34
N SER A 75 3.84 7.86 -19.80
CA SER A 75 3.27 9.17 -19.49
C SER A 75 2.16 9.15 -18.44
N ASN A 76 2.11 8.12 -17.58
CA ASN A 76 1.21 8.10 -16.44
C ASN A 76 1.86 8.82 -15.25
N LEU A 77 1.13 9.76 -14.68
CA LEU A 77 1.51 10.47 -13.47
C LEU A 77 0.69 9.92 -12.30
N PHE A 78 1.29 9.05 -11.50
CA PHE A 78 0.73 8.52 -10.27
C PHE A 78 1.01 9.50 -9.14
N THR A 79 -0.04 10.04 -8.52
CA THR A 79 0.08 10.91 -7.35
C THR A 79 -0.60 10.25 -6.17
N THR A 80 0.13 10.11 -5.07
CA THR A 80 -0.37 9.61 -3.80
C THR A 80 -0.10 10.64 -2.71
N ILE A 81 -1.13 11.05 -1.99
CA ILE A 81 -1.05 11.97 -0.86
C ILE A 81 -1.49 11.20 0.37
N THR A 82 -0.55 10.99 1.28
CA THR A 82 -0.76 10.32 2.55
C THR A 82 -0.77 11.36 3.67
N VAL A 83 -1.86 11.41 4.43
CA VAL A 83 -1.97 12.20 5.65
C VAL A 83 -1.93 11.22 6.83
N ASP A 84 -0.83 11.27 7.56
CA ASP A 84 -0.59 10.47 8.75
C ASP A 84 -1.21 11.16 9.98
N GLU A 85 -1.85 10.39 10.84
CA GLU A 85 -2.47 10.85 12.10
C GLU A 85 -3.35 12.12 11.99
N PRO A 86 -4.32 12.25 11.04
CA PRO A 86 -5.35 13.28 11.15
C PRO A 86 -6.18 13.13 12.45
N ALA A 87 -6.25 11.91 12.99
CA ALA A 87 -6.73 11.58 14.32
C ALA A 87 -5.86 10.43 14.89
N PRO A 88 -5.83 10.18 16.21
CA PRO A 88 -5.01 9.13 16.80
C PRO A 88 -5.29 7.76 16.17
N GLY A 89 -4.26 7.17 15.55
CA GLY A 89 -4.34 5.87 14.88
C GLY A 89 -4.99 5.88 13.49
N LEU A 90 -5.44 7.03 12.99
CA LEU A 90 -5.99 7.14 11.63
C LEU A 90 -4.88 7.54 10.64
N LYS A 91 -4.98 7.05 9.41
CA LYS A 91 -4.14 7.42 8.27
C LYS A 91 -5.02 7.47 7.04
N SER A 92 -4.94 8.57 6.30
CA SER A 92 -5.74 8.78 5.09
C SER A 92 -4.83 8.83 3.87
N ILE A 93 -5.20 8.14 2.80
CA ILE A 93 -4.43 8.02 1.57
C ILE A 93 -5.34 8.38 0.41
N PHE A 94 -4.94 9.38 -0.35
CA PHE A 94 -5.60 9.80 -1.58
C PHE A 94 -4.67 9.46 -2.74
N SER A 95 -5.14 8.71 -3.73
CA SER A 95 -4.34 8.35 -4.90
C SER A 95 -5.10 8.60 -6.19
N PHE A 96 -4.43 9.11 -7.20
CA PHE A 96 -4.99 9.31 -8.55
C PHE A 96 -3.88 9.23 -9.59
N ILE A 97 -4.29 8.96 -10.83
CA ILE A 97 -3.43 8.76 -11.99
C ILE A 97 -3.87 9.75 -13.07
N VAL A 98 -2.98 10.63 -13.51
CA VAL A 98 -3.24 11.56 -14.61
C VAL A 98 -2.61 10.98 -15.89
N PRO A 99 -3.32 10.97 -17.03
CA PRO A 99 -4.56 11.69 -17.36
C PRO A 99 -5.89 10.97 -17.07
N ASP A 100 -5.87 9.78 -16.46
CA ASP A 100 -7.11 9.03 -16.19
C ASP A 100 -7.98 9.68 -15.10
N GLN A 101 -9.01 10.42 -15.51
CA GLN A 101 -9.94 11.10 -14.61
C GLN A 101 -10.74 10.15 -13.70
N ARG A 102 -10.81 8.85 -14.02
CA ARG A 102 -11.55 7.84 -13.24
C ARG A 102 -10.67 7.08 -12.26
N SER A 103 -9.38 7.37 -12.22
CA SER A 103 -8.40 6.63 -11.40
C SER A 103 -8.36 7.03 -9.92
N GLY A 104 -9.11 8.06 -9.52
CA GLY A 104 -9.12 8.55 -8.15
C GLY A 104 -9.55 7.46 -7.18
N LYS A 105 -8.86 7.34 -6.05
CA LYS A 105 -9.18 6.42 -4.97
C LYS A 105 -8.85 7.08 -3.64
N VAL A 106 -9.65 6.76 -2.63
CA VAL A 106 -9.40 7.14 -1.24
C VAL A 106 -9.36 5.90 -0.40
N GLU A 107 -8.37 5.81 0.47
CA GLU A 107 -8.21 4.77 1.46
C GLU A 107 -8.06 5.40 2.84
N LEU A 108 -8.79 4.88 3.81
CA LEU A 108 -8.75 5.24 5.21
C LEU A 108 -8.30 4.01 6.00
N GLN A 109 -7.18 4.14 6.69
CA GLN A 109 -6.58 3.11 7.53
C GLN A 109 -6.69 3.55 8.99
N TYR A 110 -7.37 2.78 9.81
CA TYR A 110 -7.46 2.99 11.25
C TYR A 110 -6.74 1.86 11.98
N GLN A 111 -5.78 2.19 12.82
CA GLN A 111 -5.03 1.26 13.65
C GLN A 111 -5.25 1.58 15.12
N HIS A 112 -5.63 0.55 15.86
CA HIS A 112 -5.81 0.57 17.28
C HIS A 112 -5.02 -0.58 17.92
N GLU A 113 -4.92 -0.58 19.25
CA GLU A 113 -4.08 -1.54 20.00
C GLU A 113 -4.46 -3.01 19.75
N TYR A 114 -5.72 -3.30 19.41
CA TYR A 114 -6.22 -4.66 19.19
C TYR A 114 -6.93 -4.87 17.85
N ALA A 115 -7.02 -3.83 17.02
CA ALA A 115 -7.74 -3.88 15.76
C ALA A 115 -7.10 -2.97 14.71
N GLY A 116 -7.09 -3.41 13.47
CA GLY A 116 -6.73 -2.61 12.30
C GLY A 116 -7.84 -2.70 11.28
N ILE A 117 -8.32 -1.57 10.80
CA ILE A 117 -9.37 -1.48 9.78
C ILE A 117 -8.77 -0.69 8.62
N SER A 118 -8.94 -1.17 7.38
CA SER A 118 -8.71 -0.35 6.20
C SER A 118 -9.94 -0.40 5.31
N THR A 119 -10.39 0.76 4.87
CA THR A 119 -11.49 0.91 3.93
C THR A 119 -11.05 1.79 2.78
N GLY A 120 -11.41 1.44 1.56
CA GLY A 120 -11.07 2.23 0.39
C GLY A 120 -12.14 2.22 -0.68
N ILE A 121 -12.30 3.33 -1.38
CA ILE A 121 -13.30 3.52 -2.42
C ILE A 121 -12.67 4.19 -3.64
N GLY A 122 -13.00 3.70 -4.83
CA GLY A 122 -12.66 4.36 -6.09
C GLY A 122 -13.66 5.47 -6.45
N PHE A 123 -13.19 6.55 -7.05
CA PHE A 123 -14.00 7.64 -7.61
C PHE A 123 -14.34 7.37 -9.08
N THR A 124 -14.93 6.21 -9.34
CA THR A 124 -15.44 5.79 -10.65
C THR A 124 -16.98 5.83 -10.63
N ALA A 125 -17.61 5.79 -11.81
CA ALA A 125 -19.07 5.66 -11.91
C ALA A 125 -19.60 4.36 -11.25
N ASN A 126 -18.76 3.33 -11.25
CA ASN A 126 -18.98 2.03 -10.62
C ASN A 126 -17.86 1.80 -9.59
N PRO A 127 -17.96 2.38 -8.38
CA PRO A 127 -16.91 2.28 -7.38
C PRO A 127 -16.75 0.84 -6.87
N ILE A 128 -15.51 0.38 -6.77
CA ILE A 128 -15.18 -0.82 -5.99
C ILE A 128 -14.85 -0.37 -4.58
N VAL A 129 -15.55 -0.92 -3.60
CA VAL A 129 -15.33 -0.69 -2.18
C VAL A 129 -14.49 -1.83 -1.65
N ASN A 130 -13.32 -1.51 -1.09
CA ASN A 130 -12.45 -2.46 -0.42
C ASN A 130 -12.59 -2.24 1.08
N PHE A 131 -12.75 -3.32 1.83
CA PHE A 131 -12.82 -3.30 3.28
C PHE A 131 -12.00 -4.45 3.83
N SER A 132 -11.07 -4.14 4.72
CA SER A 132 -10.31 -5.13 5.45
C SER A 132 -10.34 -4.82 6.94
N GLY A 133 -10.41 -5.88 7.72
CA GLY A 133 -10.45 -5.82 9.18
C GLY A 133 -9.54 -6.87 9.76
N VAL A 134 -8.71 -6.49 10.71
CA VAL A 134 -7.83 -7.37 11.47
C VAL A 134 -8.09 -7.15 12.95
N VAL A 135 -8.23 -8.23 13.69
CA VAL A 135 -8.35 -8.23 15.15
C VAL A 135 -7.32 -9.17 15.74
N GLY A 136 -6.71 -8.78 16.86
CA GLY A 136 -5.72 -9.60 17.51
C GLY A 136 -4.72 -8.81 18.33
N ASN A 137 -3.62 -9.47 18.64
CA ASN A 137 -2.51 -8.93 19.41
C ASN A 137 -1.18 -9.22 18.69
N ASN A 138 -0.06 -8.93 19.37
CA ASN A 138 1.27 -9.16 18.81
C ASN A 138 1.63 -10.62 18.53
N SER A 139 0.88 -11.58 19.07
CA SER A 139 1.14 -13.02 18.92
C SER A 139 0.17 -13.69 17.96
N VAL A 140 -1.09 -13.28 17.93
CA VAL A 140 -2.12 -13.85 17.06
C VAL A 140 -2.93 -12.72 16.44
N ALA A 141 -3.06 -12.72 15.11
CA ALA A 141 -3.91 -11.79 14.39
C ALA A 141 -4.78 -12.54 13.39
N LEU A 142 -6.07 -12.23 13.39
CA LEU A 142 -7.06 -12.75 12.45
C LEU A 142 -7.56 -11.60 11.59
N GLY A 143 -7.52 -11.76 10.28
CA GLY A 143 -7.85 -10.74 9.31
C GLY A 143 -8.82 -11.22 8.26
N THR A 144 -9.59 -10.29 7.70
CA THR A 144 -10.42 -10.50 6.52
C THR A 144 -10.22 -9.34 5.56
N ASP A 145 -10.34 -9.63 4.26
CA ASP A 145 -10.24 -8.64 3.19
C ASP A 145 -11.34 -8.91 2.16
N LEU A 146 -12.18 -7.90 1.97
CA LEU A 146 -13.39 -7.94 1.17
C LEU A 146 -13.31 -6.85 0.09
N SER A 147 -13.71 -7.19 -1.12
CA SER A 147 -13.93 -6.22 -2.19
C SER A 147 -15.35 -6.37 -2.72
N PHE A 148 -16.10 -5.27 -2.74
CA PHE A 148 -17.48 -5.21 -3.20
C PHE A 148 -17.56 -4.34 -4.45
N ASP A 149 -18.11 -4.90 -5.53
CA ASP A 149 -18.37 -4.17 -6.76
C ASP A 149 -19.81 -3.64 -6.76
N THR A 150 -19.95 -2.32 -6.74
CA THR A 150 -21.26 -1.65 -6.71
C THR A 150 -22.05 -1.75 -8.02
N ALA A 151 -21.40 -2.02 -9.15
CA ALA A 151 -22.10 -2.19 -10.43
C ALA A 151 -22.86 -3.51 -10.49
N THR A 152 -22.23 -4.58 -10.00
CA THR A 152 -22.78 -5.94 -10.04
C THR A 152 -23.49 -6.33 -8.76
N GLY A 153 -23.26 -5.58 -7.67
CA GLY A 153 -23.80 -5.90 -6.35
C GLY A 153 -23.16 -7.13 -5.71
N ASN A 154 -21.99 -7.56 -6.20
CA ASN A 154 -21.34 -8.80 -5.79
C ASN A 154 -20.01 -8.54 -5.08
N PHE A 155 -19.63 -9.48 -4.21
CA PHE A 155 -18.28 -9.53 -3.65
C PHE A 155 -17.31 -10.12 -4.69
N THR A 156 -16.35 -9.32 -5.11
CA THR A 156 -15.31 -9.72 -6.07
C THR A 156 -14.10 -10.35 -5.39
N LYS A 157 -13.92 -10.08 -4.09
CA LYS A 157 -12.84 -10.65 -3.28
C LYS A 157 -13.35 -10.93 -1.87
N CYS A 158 -12.98 -12.09 -1.33
CA CYS A 158 -13.28 -12.47 0.05
C CYS A 158 -12.15 -13.38 0.56
N ASN A 159 -11.15 -12.76 1.19
CA ASN A 159 -9.99 -13.45 1.72
C ASN A 159 -10.00 -13.43 3.24
N ALA A 160 -9.39 -14.44 3.85
CA ALA A 160 -9.22 -14.54 5.29
C ALA A 160 -7.77 -14.88 5.60
N GLY A 161 -7.22 -14.21 6.61
CA GLY A 161 -5.83 -14.36 7.00
C GLY A 161 -5.69 -14.66 8.49
N LEU A 162 -4.72 -15.49 8.83
CA LEU A 162 -4.27 -15.76 10.19
C LEU A 162 -2.76 -15.54 10.25
N SER A 163 -2.31 -14.79 11.26
CA SER A 163 -0.91 -14.63 11.58
C SER A 163 -0.65 -15.14 13.00
N TYR A 164 0.41 -15.94 13.14
CA TYR A 164 0.98 -16.34 14.42
C TYR A 164 2.43 -15.86 14.49
N THR A 165 2.74 -15.05 15.48
CA THR A 165 4.06 -14.46 15.71
C THR A 165 4.61 -14.93 17.05
N HIS A 166 5.72 -15.66 17.00
CA HIS A 166 6.54 -16.02 18.15
C HIS A 166 7.90 -15.30 18.04
N THR A 167 8.73 -15.36 19.08
CA THR A 167 10.07 -14.74 19.08
C THR A 167 10.97 -15.26 17.95
N ASP A 168 10.81 -16.54 17.60
CA ASP A 168 11.74 -17.26 16.72
C ASP A 168 11.15 -17.51 15.32
N LEU A 169 9.82 -17.46 15.18
CA LEU A 169 9.13 -17.75 13.93
C LEU A 169 7.87 -16.91 13.75
N ILE A 170 7.54 -16.67 12.47
CA ILE A 170 6.29 -16.03 12.07
C ILE A 170 5.64 -16.94 11.04
N ALA A 171 4.46 -17.45 11.39
CA ALA A 171 3.62 -18.22 10.49
C ALA A 171 2.44 -17.35 10.04
N SER A 172 2.12 -17.38 8.75
CA SER A 172 0.97 -16.64 8.23
C SER A 172 0.28 -17.47 7.15
N LEU A 173 -1.04 -17.40 7.12
CA LEU A 173 -1.92 -18.00 6.13
C LEU A 173 -2.88 -16.90 5.65
N THR A 174 -3.13 -16.79 4.35
CA THR A 174 -3.99 -15.76 3.72
C THR A 174 -4.68 -16.31 2.49
#